data_AF-A0A8B6CXP0-F1
#
_entry.id   AF-A0A8B6CXP0-F1
#
_cell.length_a   1.000
_cell.length_b   1.000
_cell.length_c   1.000
_cell.angle_alpha   90.00
_cell.angle_beta   90.00
_cell.angle_gamma   90.00
#
_symmetry.space_group_name_H-M   'P 1'
#
loop_
_entity.id
_entity.type
_entity.pdbx_description
1 polymer ?
#
loop_
_entity_poly.entity_id
_entity_poly.type
_entity_poly.pdbx_seq_one_letter_code
_entity_poly.pdbx_strand_id
1 'polypeptide(L)'
;MKKYVVYKMKNLILVWYLSCLLHTVKSTLVDPKGYIMYCPCMGRFGNQADQFLGALAFAKSLDRTLILPPWVEYHWPNPKSVQVPFDKYFKVHSLAEFHKVMTMELFMEHLAPTVWPPGERIVFCYSARTHYVDKKTSDEPTCAAKDGNPFGPFWDTFEVEFDKNVFYGPLTYDSYNPHEIQRWLKRYIQLTSNISFNMNSEFDRDIQRCQ
;
A
#
# COMPACT_ATOMS: atom_id res chain seq x y z
N MET A 1 21.82 8.49 57.08
CA MET A 1 20.54 8.78 56.40
C MET A 1 20.66 9.47 55.03
N LYS A 2 21.63 10.37 54.76
CA LYS A 2 21.75 11.05 53.45
C LYS A 2 22.12 10.16 52.24
N LYS A 3 22.91 9.10 52.42
CA LYS A 3 23.35 8.21 51.31
C LYS A 3 22.22 7.34 50.72
N TYR A 4 21.20 7.00 51.51
CA TYR A 4 20.08 6.13 51.09
C TYR A 4 19.11 6.86 50.15
N VAL A 5 18.92 8.17 50.37
CA VAL A 5 18.06 9.04 49.54
C VAL A 5 18.67 9.25 48.15
N VAL A 6 19.99 9.43 48.09
CA VAL A 6 20.73 9.64 46.82
C VAL A 6 20.69 8.40 45.92
N TYR A 7 20.76 7.19 46.50
CA TYR A 7 20.65 5.94 45.75
C TYR A 7 19.24 5.73 45.18
N LYS A 8 18.21 6.11 45.94
CA LYS A 8 16.79 6.00 45.51
C LYS A 8 16.46 6.97 44.36
N MET A 9 17.00 8.20 44.39
CA MET A 9 16.84 9.18 43.32
C MET A 9 17.56 8.78 42.03
N LYS A 10 18.78 8.22 42.11
CA LYS A 10 19.51 7.74 40.92
C LYS A 10 18.82 6.57 40.23
N ASN A 11 18.25 5.63 41.00
CA ASN A 11 17.46 4.52 40.44
C ASN A 11 16.14 4.98 39.82
N LEU A 12 15.46 5.97 40.40
CA LEU A 12 14.24 6.54 39.81
C LEU A 12 14.50 7.26 38.48
N ILE A 13 15.60 8.00 38.36
CA ILE A 13 15.99 8.67 37.11
C ILE A 13 16.37 7.64 36.03
N LEU A 14 17.07 6.55 36.41
CA LEU A 14 17.43 5.47 35.48
C LEU A 14 16.18 4.71 34.97
N VAL A 15 15.21 4.45 35.84
CA VAL A 15 13.93 3.81 35.49
C VAL A 15 13.09 4.73 34.58
N TRP A 16 13.08 6.04 34.83
CA TRP A 16 12.45 7.02 33.94
C TRP A 16 13.15 7.11 32.57
N TYR A 17 14.48 7.11 32.53
CA TYR A 17 15.24 7.08 31.26
C TYR A 17 15.00 5.79 30.47
N LEU A 18 14.96 4.62 31.13
CA LEU A 18 14.65 3.33 30.50
C LEU A 18 13.18 3.26 30.03
N SER A 19 12.25 3.84 30.78
CA SER A 19 10.84 3.95 30.38
C SER A 19 10.63 4.87 29.17
N CYS A 20 11.36 5.99 29.10
CA CYS A 20 11.35 6.88 27.93
C CYS A 20 11.99 6.22 26.71
N LEU A 21 13.10 5.49 26.88
CA LEU A 21 13.74 4.75 25.79
C LEU A 21 12.86 3.63 25.22
N LEU A 22 12.01 3.01 26.05
CA LEU A 22 11.04 2.01 25.61
C LEU A 22 9.83 2.62 24.87
N HIS A 23 9.51 3.89 25.08
CA HIS A 23 8.42 4.58 24.36
C HIS A 23 8.87 5.15 22.99
N THR A 24 10.17 5.23 22.73
CA THR A 24 10.72 5.85 21.50
C THR A 24 10.90 4.91 20.31
N VAL A 25 10.49 3.63 20.39
CA VAL A 25 10.61 2.69 19.26
C VAL A 25 9.24 2.15 18.85
N LYS A 26 8.33 3.04 18.44
CA LYS A 26 7.36 2.66 17.40
C LYS A 26 8.00 3.00 16.07
N SER A 27 8.68 2.03 15.47
CA SER A 27 8.96 2.08 14.04
C SER A 27 7.61 2.20 13.34
N THR A 28 7.37 3.32 12.65
CA THR A 28 6.19 3.43 11.80
C THR A 28 6.33 2.41 10.69
N LEU A 29 5.58 1.30 10.78
CA LEU A 29 5.47 0.29 9.71
C LEU A 29 4.97 0.90 8.39
N VAL A 30 4.42 2.12 8.46
CA VAL A 30 3.92 2.91 7.34
C VAL A 30 5.07 3.60 6.60
N ASP A 31 5.18 3.34 5.29
CA ASP A 31 6.08 4.05 4.39
C ASP A 31 5.51 5.45 4.08
N PRO A 32 6.18 6.54 4.49
CA PRO A 32 5.70 7.90 4.24
C PRO A 32 5.68 8.27 2.75
N LYS A 33 6.41 7.53 1.90
CA LYS A 33 6.35 7.68 0.44
C LYS A 33 5.11 7.00 -0.16
N GLY A 34 4.40 6.19 0.62
CA GLY A 34 3.19 5.48 0.22
C GLY A 34 3.45 4.21 -0.59
N TYR A 35 2.37 3.67 -1.15
CA TYR A 35 2.34 2.31 -1.69
C TYR A 35 1.86 2.29 -3.14
N ILE A 36 2.23 1.24 -3.86
CA ILE A 36 1.65 0.88 -5.15
C ILE A 36 1.13 -0.54 -5.05
N MET A 37 -0.13 -0.73 -5.43
CA MET A 37 -0.75 -2.04 -5.57
C MET A 37 -1.41 -2.15 -6.94
N TYR A 38 -1.48 -3.37 -7.48
CA TYR A 38 -2.13 -3.63 -8.75
C TYR A 38 -2.67 -5.05 -8.78
N CYS A 39 -3.62 -5.31 -9.67
CA CYS A 39 -4.02 -6.67 -10.02
C CYS A 39 -3.21 -7.16 -11.22
N PRO A 40 -2.56 -8.34 -11.17
CA PRO A 40 -1.98 -9.02 -12.32
C PRO A 40 -3.08 -9.67 -13.17
N CYS A 41 -4.03 -8.85 -13.64
CA CYS A 41 -5.31 -9.26 -14.21
C CYS A 41 -5.25 -9.63 -15.71
N MET A 42 -4.07 -9.68 -16.32
CA MET A 42 -3.92 -9.96 -17.76
C MET A 42 -3.11 -11.24 -18.01
N GLY A 43 -3.76 -12.22 -18.64
CA GLY A 43 -3.11 -13.47 -19.07
C GLY A 43 -2.86 -14.45 -17.93
N ARG A 44 -1.90 -15.35 -18.15
CA ARG A 44 -1.48 -16.39 -17.19
C ARG A 44 -0.14 -16.02 -16.56
N PHE A 45 0.44 -16.91 -15.76
CA PHE A 45 1.68 -16.69 -15.01
C PHE A 45 2.78 -15.94 -15.79
N GLY A 46 3.10 -16.35 -17.04
CA GLY A 46 4.12 -15.67 -17.84
C GLY A 46 3.82 -14.19 -18.12
N ASN A 47 2.57 -13.85 -18.42
CA ASN A 47 2.16 -12.45 -18.62
C ASN A 47 2.20 -11.66 -17.30
N GLN A 48 1.77 -12.29 -16.21
CA GLN A 48 1.76 -11.68 -14.90
C GLN A 48 3.19 -11.38 -14.42
N ALA A 49 4.12 -12.31 -14.66
CA ALA A 49 5.54 -12.14 -14.34
C ALA A 49 6.18 -11.01 -15.16
N ASP A 50 5.86 -10.91 -16.44
CA ASP A 50 6.32 -9.82 -17.30
C ASP A 50 5.81 -8.45 -16.81
N GLN A 51 4.52 -8.35 -16.48
CA GLN A 51 3.93 -7.15 -15.87
C GLN A 51 4.53 -6.81 -14.51
N PHE A 52 4.84 -7.83 -13.69
CA PHE A 52 5.48 -7.65 -12.39
C PHE A 52 6.85 -6.98 -12.51
N LEU A 53 7.68 -7.37 -13.49
CA LEU A 53 8.98 -6.73 -13.71
C LEU A 53 8.82 -5.23 -14.00
N GLY A 54 7.84 -4.86 -14.83
CA GLY A 54 7.50 -3.46 -15.10
C GLY A 54 6.99 -2.72 -13.86
N ALA A 55 6.08 -3.34 -13.09
CA ALA A 55 5.53 -2.76 -11.85
C ALA A 55 6.61 -2.54 -10.78
N LEU A 56 7.57 -3.46 -10.65
CA LEU A 56 8.70 -3.34 -9.74
C LEU A 56 9.62 -2.18 -10.11
N ALA A 57 9.94 -2.03 -11.40
CA ALA A 57 10.71 -0.89 -11.88
C ALA A 57 9.97 0.44 -11.65
N PHE A 58 8.67 0.48 -11.95
CA PHE A 58 7.85 1.67 -11.76
C PHE A 58 7.76 2.11 -10.29
N ALA A 59 7.56 1.17 -9.38
CA ALA A 59 7.52 1.46 -7.95
C ALA A 59 8.85 2.00 -7.43
N LYS A 60 9.97 1.47 -7.93
CA LYS A 60 11.29 1.99 -7.63
C LYS A 60 11.48 3.41 -8.15
N SER A 61 11.07 3.69 -9.39
CA SER A 61 11.19 5.03 -9.97
C SER A 61 10.36 6.09 -9.22
N LEU A 62 9.27 5.70 -8.56
CA LEU A 62 8.46 6.59 -7.72
C LEU A 62 8.83 6.57 -6.22
N ASP A 63 9.79 5.73 -5.82
CA ASP A 63 10.19 5.50 -4.41
C ASP A 63 9.02 5.08 -3.49
N ARG A 64 8.03 4.36 -4.03
CA ARG A 64 6.87 3.85 -3.28
C ARG A 64 7.02 2.36 -3.02
N THR A 65 6.65 1.87 -1.83
CA THR A 65 6.69 0.44 -1.54
C THR A 65 5.73 -0.31 -2.48
N LEU A 66 6.24 -1.33 -3.20
CA LEU A 66 5.40 -2.19 -4.03
C LEU A 66 4.74 -3.26 -3.17
N ILE A 67 3.42 -3.31 -3.21
CA ILE A 67 2.63 -4.40 -2.66
C ILE A 67 2.61 -5.52 -3.70
N LEU A 68 3.25 -6.64 -3.39
CA LEU A 68 3.37 -7.82 -4.23
C LEU A 68 2.00 -8.54 -4.26
N PRO A 69 1.31 -8.57 -5.41
CA PRO A 69 0.01 -9.23 -5.49
C PRO A 69 0.18 -10.75 -5.49
N PRO A 70 -0.84 -11.51 -5.06
CA PRO A 70 -0.87 -12.93 -5.32
C PRO A 70 -0.95 -13.21 -6.83
N TRP A 71 -0.38 -14.32 -7.24
CA TRP A 71 -0.49 -14.86 -8.59
C TRP A 71 -1.93 -15.31 -8.85
N VAL A 72 -2.43 -15.02 -10.05
CA VAL A 72 -3.77 -15.42 -10.47
C VAL A 72 -3.67 -16.72 -11.27
N GLU A 73 -4.18 -17.80 -10.70
CA GLU A 73 -4.27 -19.09 -11.37
C GLU A 73 -5.70 -19.43 -11.77
N TYR A 74 -5.85 -20.11 -12.90
CA TYR A 74 -7.12 -20.58 -13.42
C TYR A 74 -7.14 -22.09 -13.38
N HIS A 75 -7.97 -22.66 -12.52
CA HIS A 75 -8.06 -24.11 -12.33
C HIS A 75 -9.38 -24.58 -12.92
N TRP A 76 -9.36 -25.55 -13.82
CA TRP A 76 -10.60 -26.19 -14.26
C TRP A 76 -11.04 -27.21 -13.19
N PRO A 77 -12.34 -27.29 -12.82
CA PRO A 77 -13.50 -26.61 -13.39
C PRO A 77 -13.92 -25.32 -12.64
N ASN A 78 -13.05 -24.73 -11.83
CA ASN A 78 -13.39 -23.56 -11.00
C ASN A 78 -13.69 -22.34 -11.90
N PRO A 79 -14.88 -21.73 -11.79
CA PRO A 79 -15.26 -20.58 -12.61
C PRO A 79 -14.59 -19.28 -12.16
N LYS A 80 -14.06 -19.24 -10.94
CA LYS A 80 -13.32 -18.09 -10.38
C LYS A 80 -11.82 -18.39 -10.38
N SER A 81 -11.02 -17.33 -10.56
CA SER A 81 -9.58 -17.43 -10.39
C SER A 81 -9.20 -17.70 -8.93
N VAL A 82 -8.04 -18.32 -8.74
CA VAL A 82 -7.43 -18.59 -7.44
C VAL A 82 -6.26 -17.62 -7.25
N GLN A 83 -6.16 -17.02 -6.07
CA GLN A 83 -5.08 -16.11 -5.69
C GLN A 83 -4.06 -16.89 -4.87
N VAL A 84 -2.90 -17.16 -5.48
CA VAL A 84 -1.79 -17.86 -4.84
C VAL A 84 -0.79 -16.83 -4.30
N PRO A 85 -0.48 -16.83 -3.00
CA PRO A 85 0.43 -15.85 -2.41
C PRO A 85 1.75 -15.72 -3.18
N PHE A 86 2.26 -14.50 -3.29
CA PHE A 86 3.47 -14.22 -4.07
C PHE A 86 4.65 -15.09 -3.61
N ASP A 87 4.79 -15.22 -2.30
CA ASP A 87 5.87 -15.93 -1.60
C ASP A 87 5.77 -17.45 -1.67
N LYS A 88 4.71 -17.99 -2.29
CA LYS A 88 4.59 -19.40 -2.62
C LYS A 88 5.68 -19.88 -3.58
N TYR A 89 6.07 -19.02 -4.52
CA TYR A 89 7.02 -19.35 -5.59
C TYR A 89 8.35 -18.59 -5.50
N PHE A 90 8.33 -17.39 -4.92
CA PHE A 90 9.49 -16.49 -4.93
C PHE A 90 9.84 -15.99 -3.54
N LYS A 91 11.13 -15.84 -3.26
CA LYS A 91 11.60 -15.27 -2.00
C LYS A 91 11.42 -13.75 -2.02
N VAL A 92 10.55 -13.22 -1.16
CA VAL A 92 10.30 -11.78 -1.02
C VAL A 92 11.59 -11.01 -0.65
N HIS A 93 12.43 -11.59 0.20
CA HIS A 93 13.67 -10.94 0.65
C HIS A 93 14.62 -10.57 -0.50
N SER A 94 14.74 -11.42 -1.52
CA SER A 94 15.60 -11.14 -2.68
C SER A 94 15.13 -9.94 -3.50
N LEU A 95 13.83 -9.64 -3.50
CA LEU A 95 13.29 -8.44 -4.14
C LEU A 95 13.51 -7.19 -3.29
N ALA A 96 13.51 -7.34 -1.97
CA ALA A 96 13.77 -6.24 -1.03
C ALA A 96 15.18 -5.66 -1.18
N GLU A 97 16.13 -6.42 -1.74
CA GLU A 97 17.47 -5.93 -2.12
C GLU A 97 17.42 -4.92 -3.29
N PHE A 98 16.42 -5.03 -4.17
CA PHE A 98 16.27 -4.14 -5.32
C PHE A 98 15.44 -2.89 -5.00
N HIS A 99 14.30 -3.07 -4.31
CA HIS A 99 13.38 -2.01 -3.92
C HIS A 99 12.48 -2.45 -2.75
N LYS A 100 11.88 -1.48 -2.04
CA LYS A 100 10.94 -1.76 -0.94
C LYS A 100 9.71 -2.53 -1.47
N VAL A 101 9.49 -3.72 -0.91
CA VAL A 101 8.37 -4.60 -1.25
C VAL A 101 7.72 -5.17 0.00
N MET A 102 6.44 -5.51 -0.08
CA MET A 102 5.73 -6.32 0.92
C MET A 102 4.63 -7.15 0.26
N THR A 103 4.22 -8.27 0.86
CA THR A 103 3.12 -9.05 0.31
C THR A 103 1.77 -8.35 0.52
N MET A 104 0.83 -8.60 -0.39
CA MET A 104 -0.52 -8.06 -0.30
C MET A 104 -1.24 -8.53 0.94
N GLU A 105 -1.06 -9.78 1.33
CA GLU A 105 -1.59 -10.38 2.55
C GLU A 105 -1.14 -9.57 3.78
N LEU A 106 0.17 -9.31 3.91
CA LEU A 106 0.74 -8.54 5.01
C LEU A 106 0.23 -7.09 5.03
N PHE A 107 0.12 -6.47 3.85
CA PHE A 107 -0.40 -5.10 3.74
C PHE A 107 -1.87 -5.03 4.15
N MET A 108 -2.70 -5.93 3.62
CA MET A 108 -4.14 -5.94 3.87
C MET A 108 -4.46 -6.26 5.33
N GLU A 109 -3.69 -7.16 5.97
CA GLU A 109 -3.90 -7.53 7.37
C GLU A 109 -3.47 -6.45 8.35
N HIS A 110 -2.29 -5.84 8.15
CA HIS A 110 -1.67 -5.00 9.19
C HIS A 110 -1.66 -3.51 8.89
N LEU A 111 -1.75 -3.10 7.62
CA LEU A 111 -1.60 -1.70 7.23
C LEU A 111 -2.87 -1.10 6.63
N ALA A 112 -3.56 -1.83 5.75
CA ALA A 112 -4.75 -1.32 5.07
C ALA A 112 -5.82 -0.76 6.01
N PRO A 113 -6.13 -1.36 7.19
CA PRO A 113 -7.11 -0.78 8.10
C PRO A 113 -6.77 0.64 8.58
N THR A 114 -5.48 0.99 8.61
CA THR A 114 -4.99 2.28 9.10
C THR A 114 -4.70 3.27 7.97
N VAL A 115 -4.04 2.82 6.89
CA VAL A 115 -3.55 3.73 5.83
C VAL A 115 -4.41 3.72 4.57
N TRP A 116 -5.31 2.75 4.42
CA TRP A 116 -6.19 2.60 3.27
C TRP A 116 -7.56 1.97 3.66
N PRO A 117 -8.27 2.59 4.62
CA PRO A 117 -9.51 2.03 5.18
C PRO A 117 -10.67 2.05 4.15
N PRO A 118 -11.70 1.21 4.34
CA PRO A 118 -12.95 1.33 3.58
C PRO A 118 -13.53 2.76 3.67
N GLY A 119 -14.09 3.28 2.58
CA GLY A 119 -14.51 4.68 2.46
C GLY A 119 -13.45 5.60 1.83
N GLU A 120 -12.18 5.18 1.86
CA GLU A 120 -11.05 5.93 1.29
C GLU A 120 -10.33 5.19 0.16
N ARG A 121 -10.87 4.06 -0.31
CA ARG A 121 -10.19 3.20 -1.27
C ARG A 121 -10.33 3.73 -2.68
N ILE A 122 -9.29 4.40 -3.16
CA ILE A 122 -9.19 4.94 -4.52
C ILE A 122 -8.67 3.87 -5.49
N VAL A 123 -9.31 3.73 -6.65
CA VAL A 123 -8.80 2.96 -7.79
C VAL A 123 -8.30 3.85 -8.92
N PHE A 124 -7.21 3.43 -9.56
CA PHE A 124 -6.58 4.14 -10.66
C PHE A 124 -6.78 3.40 -11.98
N CYS A 125 -7.15 4.12 -13.03
CA CYS A 125 -7.18 3.62 -14.40
C CYS A 125 -6.86 4.73 -15.41
N TYR A 126 -6.51 4.36 -16.65
CA TYR A 126 -6.09 5.36 -17.65
C TYR A 126 -7.20 6.37 -17.97
N SER A 127 -8.41 5.87 -18.16
CA SER A 127 -9.61 6.63 -18.51
C SER A 127 -10.85 5.90 -18.01
N ALA A 128 -11.98 6.61 -17.97
CA ALA A 128 -13.27 6.01 -17.65
C ALA A 128 -13.61 4.85 -18.58
N ARG A 129 -14.28 3.85 -18.02
CA ARG A 129 -14.80 2.66 -18.69
C ARG A 129 -16.25 2.46 -18.30
N THR A 130 -17.04 1.90 -19.21
CA THR A 130 -18.42 1.51 -18.92
C THR A 130 -18.43 0.13 -18.28
N HIS A 131 -19.30 -0.08 -17.28
CA HIS A 131 -19.53 -1.40 -16.72
C HIS A 131 -19.99 -2.39 -17.80
N TYR A 132 -19.45 -3.61 -17.78
CA TYR A 132 -19.82 -4.67 -18.70
C TYR A 132 -21.17 -5.30 -18.30
N VAL A 133 -21.41 -5.45 -17.00
CA VAL A 133 -22.58 -6.16 -16.45
C VAL A 133 -23.79 -5.23 -16.34
N ASP A 134 -23.57 -3.95 -16.04
CA ASP A 134 -24.63 -2.96 -15.86
C ASP A 134 -24.44 -1.75 -16.79
N LYS A 135 -24.90 -1.85 -18.03
CA LYS A 135 -24.95 -0.72 -18.97
C LYS A 135 -25.95 0.39 -18.57
N LYS A 136 -26.64 0.27 -17.43
CA LYS A 136 -27.88 1.02 -17.14
C LYS A 136 -27.94 1.79 -15.82
N THR A 137 -26.96 1.73 -14.92
CA THR A 137 -27.22 2.14 -13.52
C THR A 137 -26.29 3.18 -12.90
N SER A 138 -25.24 3.65 -13.57
CA SER A 138 -24.46 4.80 -13.06
C SER A 138 -24.03 5.75 -14.16
N ASP A 139 -24.50 7.00 -14.09
CA ASP A 139 -24.01 8.10 -14.95
C ASP A 139 -22.57 8.51 -14.61
N GLU A 140 -22.03 8.03 -13.48
CA GLU A 140 -20.69 8.38 -13.02
C GLU A 140 -19.58 7.61 -13.76
N PRO A 141 -18.57 8.30 -14.30
CA PRO A 141 -17.39 7.67 -14.88
C PRO A 141 -16.65 6.78 -13.87
N THR A 142 -16.36 5.54 -14.26
CA THR A 142 -15.77 4.51 -13.37
C THR A 142 -14.57 3.81 -14.02
N CYS A 143 -13.71 3.18 -13.20
CA CYS A 143 -12.65 2.30 -13.68
C CYS A 143 -13.12 0.87 -13.98
N ALA A 144 -14.32 0.49 -13.52
CA ALA A 144 -14.85 -0.88 -13.64
C ALA A 144 -13.85 -1.96 -13.14
N ALA A 145 -13.17 -1.66 -12.03
CA ALA A 145 -11.99 -2.41 -11.57
C ALA A 145 -12.28 -3.83 -11.06
N LYS A 146 -13.56 -4.17 -10.86
CA LYS A 146 -14.04 -5.49 -10.41
C LYS A 146 -14.89 -6.20 -11.48
N ASP A 147 -15.01 -5.64 -12.69
CA ASP A 147 -15.85 -6.22 -13.74
C ASP A 147 -15.20 -7.47 -14.35
N GLY A 148 -15.83 -8.63 -14.12
CA GLY A 148 -15.43 -9.91 -14.71
C GLY A 148 -14.34 -10.66 -13.92
N ASN A 149 -13.78 -11.69 -14.56
CA ASN A 149 -12.74 -12.56 -14.01
C ASN A 149 -11.43 -12.28 -14.77
N PRO A 150 -10.30 -11.99 -14.10
CA PRO A 150 -10.02 -12.16 -12.67
C PRO A 150 -10.25 -10.93 -11.80
N PHE A 151 -10.69 -9.82 -12.37
CA PHE A 151 -10.85 -8.52 -11.72
C PHE A 151 -11.61 -8.58 -10.39
N GLY A 152 -12.88 -9.02 -10.42
CA GLY A 152 -13.72 -9.12 -9.22
C GLY A 152 -13.13 -10.08 -8.18
N PRO A 153 -12.93 -11.37 -8.51
CA PRO A 153 -12.41 -12.35 -7.57
C PRO A 153 -11.08 -11.96 -6.92
N PHE A 154 -10.18 -11.29 -7.66
CA PHE A 154 -8.90 -10.85 -7.11
C PHE A 154 -9.07 -9.85 -5.95
N TRP A 155 -9.92 -8.83 -6.12
CA TRP A 155 -10.17 -7.83 -5.09
C TRP A 155 -11.10 -8.37 -3.98
N ASP A 156 -12.02 -9.26 -4.32
CA ASP A 156 -12.92 -9.92 -3.36
C ASP A 156 -12.15 -10.76 -2.33
N THR A 157 -11.03 -11.38 -2.72
CA THR A 157 -10.15 -12.15 -1.82
C THR A 157 -9.62 -11.32 -0.65
N PHE A 158 -9.54 -9.99 -0.80
CA PHE A 158 -9.08 -9.07 0.24
C PHE A 158 -10.20 -8.14 0.74
N GLU A 159 -11.47 -8.45 0.42
CA GLU A 159 -12.63 -7.65 0.79
C GLU A 159 -12.49 -6.17 0.38
N VAL A 160 -11.93 -5.95 -0.83
CA VAL A 160 -11.73 -4.62 -1.39
C VAL A 160 -12.95 -4.19 -2.20
N GLU A 161 -13.61 -3.14 -1.71
CA GLU A 161 -14.49 -2.28 -2.49
C GLU A 161 -13.80 -0.93 -2.73
N PHE A 162 -14.02 -0.34 -3.91
CA PHE A 162 -13.45 0.94 -4.28
C PHE A 162 -14.48 2.06 -4.16
N ASP A 163 -14.12 3.09 -3.41
CA ASP A 163 -15.00 4.22 -3.11
C ASP A 163 -14.84 5.37 -4.13
N LYS A 164 -13.69 5.46 -4.80
CA LYS A 164 -13.32 6.60 -5.65
C LYS A 164 -12.55 6.16 -6.88
N ASN A 165 -12.79 6.83 -8.01
CA ASN A 165 -12.10 6.59 -9.28
C ASN A 165 -11.12 7.72 -9.60
N VAL A 166 -9.90 7.40 -10.01
CA VAL A 166 -8.90 8.36 -10.50
C VAL A 166 -8.43 7.97 -11.90
N PHE A 167 -8.60 8.91 -12.82
CA PHE A 167 -8.16 8.76 -14.22
C PHE A 167 -6.79 9.41 -14.43
N TYR A 168 -5.75 8.59 -14.65
CA TYR A 168 -4.37 9.08 -14.73
C TYR A 168 -3.93 9.48 -16.13
N GLY A 169 -4.74 9.28 -17.17
CA GLY A 169 -4.46 9.79 -18.51
C GLY A 169 -4.13 11.29 -18.47
N PRO A 170 -3.13 11.76 -19.24
CA PRO A 170 -2.33 11.06 -20.24
C PRO A 170 -0.93 10.64 -19.71
N LEU A 171 -0.83 10.13 -18.48
CA LEU A 171 0.43 9.59 -17.95
C LEU A 171 0.67 8.17 -18.48
N THR A 172 1.93 7.80 -18.69
CA THR A 172 2.36 6.44 -19.06
C THR A 172 3.20 5.79 -17.97
N TYR A 173 3.41 4.47 -18.03
CA TYR A 173 4.26 3.74 -17.07
C TYR A 173 5.73 3.65 -17.51
N ASP A 174 6.17 4.52 -18.42
CA ASP A 174 7.56 4.55 -18.89
C ASP A 174 8.48 4.99 -17.74
N SER A 175 9.02 3.98 -17.06
CA SER A 175 9.80 4.15 -15.84
C SER A 175 11.23 4.59 -16.12
N TYR A 176 11.67 4.47 -17.37
CA TYR A 176 12.99 4.87 -17.83
C TYR A 176 13.03 6.36 -18.16
N ASN A 177 11.91 6.94 -18.60
CA ASN A 177 11.80 8.36 -18.91
C ASN A 177 11.64 9.22 -17.64
N PRO A 178 12.66 10.02 -17.24
CA PRO A 178 12.59 10.82 -16.02
C PRO A 178 11.48 11.88 -16.06
N HIS A 179 11.14 12.39 -17.25
CA HIS A 179 10.06 13.36 -17.40
C HIS A 179 8.70 12.75 -17.04
N GLU A 180 8.42 11.51 -17.44
CA GLU A 180 7.17 10.82 -17.08
C GLU A 180 7.09 10.56 -15.57
N ILE A 181 8.20 10.14 -14.97
CA ILE A 181 8.29 9.97 -13.51
C ILE A 181 8.01 11.29 -12.77
N GLN A 182 8.59 12.41 -13.22
CA GLN A 182 8.31 13.71 -12.62
C GLN A 182 6.85 14.14 -12.79
N ARG A 183 6.20 13.80 -13.90
CA ARG A 183 4.76 14.06 -14.10
C ARG A 183 3.91 13.26 -13.11
N TRP A 184 4.22 11.98 -12.88
CA TRP A 184 3.57 11.15 -11.86
C TRP A 184 3.74 11.73 -10.46
N LEU A 185 4.99 12.02 -10.08
CA LEU A 185 5.31 12.60 -8.78
C LEU A 185 4.58 13.92 -8.59
N LYS A 186 4.63 14.85 -9.55
CA LYS A 186 3.95 16.15 -9.47
C LYS A 186 2.43 16.00 -9.32
N ARG A 187 1.81 15.07 -10.06
CA ARG A 187 0.34 14.88 -10.03
C ARG A 187 -0.15 14.27 -8.72
N TYR A 188 0.64 13.39 -8.12
CA TYR A 188 0.22 12.60 -6.95
C TYR A 188 1.11 12.80 -5.71
N ILE A 189 1.82 13.94 -5.65
CA ILE A 189 2.64 14.35 -4.50
C ILE A 189 1.81 14.62 -3.24
N GLN A 190 0.54 14.99 -3.42
CA GLN A 190 -0.37 15.40 -2.35
C GLN A 190 -1.13 14.24 -1.70
N LEU A 191 -1.24 13.10 -2.38
CA LEU A 191 -1.83 11.89 -1.78
C LEU A 191 -0.96 11.32 -0.66
N THR A 192 0.31 11.73 -0.58
CA THR A 192 1.24 11.40 0.52
C THR A 192 1.25 12.43 1.65
N SER A 193 0.87 13.69 1.41
CA SER A 193 0.96 14.76 2.42
C SER A 193 -0.26 14.85 3.37
N ASN A 194 -1.41 14.32 2.99
CA ASN A 194 -2.59 14.31 3.86
C ASN A 194 -2.51 13.25 4.97
N ILE A 195 -1.73 12.18 4.76
CA ILE A 195 -1.48 11.15 5.77
C ILE A 195 -0.52 11.69 6.84
N SER A 196 0.48 12.49 6.47
CA SER A 196 1.41 13.13 7.42
C SER A 196 0.76 14.26 8.23
N PHE A 197 -0.20 15.00 7.66
CA PHE A 197 -0.92 16.05 8.40
C PHE A 197 -1.80 15.47 9.52
N ASN A 198 -2.45 14.32 9.30
CA ASN A 198 -3.26 13.66 10.32
C ASN A 198 -2.40 13.00 11.43
N MET A 199 -1.27 12.39 11.10
CA MET A 199 -0.36 11.82 12.11
C MET A 199 0.29 12.88 13.00
N ASN A 200 0.61 14.07 12.47
CA ASN A 200 1.14 15.16 13.29
C ASN A 200 0.13 15.67 14.32
N SER A 201 -1.17 15.61 14.03
CA SER A 201 -2.23 16.04 14.97
C SER A 201 -2.46 15.09 16.15
N GLU A 202 -2.11 13.81 15.99
CA GLU A 202 -2.08 12.85 17.11
C GLU A 202 -0.78 12.99 17.92
N PHE A 203 0.35 13.23 17.26
CA PHE A 203 1.65 13.41 17.91
C PHE A 203 1.71 14.68 18.79
N ASP A 204 1.12 15.81 18.35
CA ASP A 204 1.07 17.04 19.15
C ASP A 204 0.22 16.93 20.42
N ARG A 205 -0.81 16.06 20.43
CA ARG A 205 -1.64 15.81 21.62
C ARG A 205 -0.93 14.97 22.68
N ASP A 206 -0.01 14.10 22.28
CA ASP A 206 0.75 13.27 23.20
C ASP A 206 2.00 13.99 23.76
N ILE A 207 2.57 14.96 23.02
CA ILE A 207 3.63 15.84 23.54
C ILE A 207 3.11 16.79 24.62
N GLN A 208 1.90 17.36 24.46
CA GLN A 208 1.29 18.23 25.47
C GLN A 208 0.88 17.50 26.76
N ARG A 209 0.84 16.16 26.77
CA ARG A 209 0.63 15.35 27.99
C ARG A 209 1.92 15.02 28.75
N CYS A 210 3.07 15.33 28.17
CA CYS A 210 4.40 15.08 28.74
C CYS A 210 5.15 16.36 29.14
N GLN A 211 4.50 17.53 29.08
CA GLN A 211 4.97 18.80 29.66
C GLN A 211 4.20 19.10 30.95
#